data_AF-A0A943PSU0-F1
#
_entry.id   AF-A0A943PSU0-F1
#
_cell.length_a   1.000
_cell.length_b   1.000
_cell.length_c   1.000
_cell.angle_alpha   90.00
_cell.angle_beta   90.00
_cell.angle_gamma   90.00
#
_symmetry.space_group_name_H-M   'P 1'
#
loop_
_entity.id
_entity.type
_entity.pdbx_description
1 polymer ?
#
loop_
_entity_poly.entity_id
_entity_poly.type
_entity_poly.pdbx_seq_one_letter_code
_entity_poly.pdbx_strand_id
1 'polypeptide(L)'
;MDIFNLINKDGNDCFKDFNENDLQELINRLEEYYLTLRDKLGLGYETTFGFEIEFEDAMKERIEKRLVDYFGQFQEEAWVITKDLTCGFEVRTDVLIDNKRNWQDIKEVCKIVNKDAFISSKCGGHIHIGAQTMGSNLNTWLNFLKIWSTYENIIFRFTSGEFLATRPSVILYAAPLSNTFWEIYNKALQEGLSVNEIPNATLNPVIWQNNLNLFTKLIMRCKSEVDLELINKRHSELVENGIPNNLRAYNETINLKQALEFCDLIFTNNLDKVYFLKQYLKSFKIRTEPYYKAKKFTRTV
;
A
#
# COMPACT_ATOMS: atom_id res chain seq x y z
N MET A 1 18.67 -19.61 5.98
CA MET A 1 18.96 -18.76 7.15
C MET A 1 17.91 -17.66 7.15
N ASP A 2 17.23 -17.42 8.29
CA ASP A 2 16.20 -16.37 8.40
C ASP A 2 16.84 -14.99 8.18
N ILE A 3 16.15 -14.08 7.48
CA ILE A 3 16.59 -12.70 7.23
C ILE A 3 16.87 -11.95 8.53
N PHE A 4 16.14 -12.28 9.60
CA PHE A 4 16.33 -11.66 10.91
C PHE A 4 17.53 -12.20 11.71
N ASN A 5 18.35 -13.07 11.11
CA ASN A 5 19.70 -13.34 11.61
C ASN A 5 20.72 -12.31 11.09
N LEU A 6 20.41 -11.60 9.99
CA LEU A 6 21.26 -10.55 9.44
C LEU A 6 20.97 -9.20 10.10
N ILE A 7 19.69 -8.91 10.34
CA ILE A 7 19.20 -7.64 10.89
C ILE A 7 18.30 -7.89 12.09
N ASN A 8 18.34 -7.00 13.09
CA ASN A 8 17.42 -7.11 14.22
C ASN A 8 15.99 -6.76 13.77
N LYS A 9 15.04 -7.68 13.92
CA LYS A 9 13.64 -7.50 13.52
C LYS A 9 13.01 -6.20 14.06
N ASP A 10 13.28 -5.88 15.33
CA ASP A 10 12.73 -4.71 16.02
C ASP A 10 13.70 -3.50 15.99
N GLY A 11 14.87 -3.65 15.34
CA GLY A 11 15.82 -2.57 15.09
C GLY A 11 15.35 -1.64 13.96
N ASN A 12 16.09 -0.56 13.72
CA ASN A 12 15.79 0.44 12.68
C ASN A 12 17.05 0.78 11.88
N ASP A 13 17.63 -0.22 11.22
CA ASP A 13 18.88 -0.06 10.47
C ASP A 13 18.62 0.79 9.22
N CYS A 14 19.60 1.59 8.78
CA CYS A 14 19.48 2.42 7.59
C CYS A 14 19.94 1.63 6.36
N PHE A 15 19.00 0.99 5.66
CA PHE A 15 19.32 0.08 4.55
C PHE A 15 19.95 0.78 3.34
N LYS A 16 19.66 2.08 3.14
CA LYS A 16 20.29 2.89 2.09
C LYS A 16 21.80 3.08 2.30
N ASP A 17 22.26 2.92 3.54
CA ASP A 17 23.67 3.08 3.94
C ASP A 17 24.42 1.74 3.97
N PHE A 18 23.76 0.63 3.65
CA PHE A 18 24.41 -0.68 3.55
C PHE A 18 25.43 -0.67 2.41
N ASN A 19 26.60 -1.28 2.65
CA ASN A 19 27.55 -1.51 1.57
C ASN A 19 27.01 -2.56 0.58
N GLU A 20 27.70 -2.72 -0.55
CA GLU A 20 27.26 -3.59 -1.64
C GLU A 20 27.06 -5.06 -1.20
N ASN A 21 27.96 -5.58 -0.37
CA ASN A 21 27.89 -6.97 0.10
C ASN A 21 26.69 -7.18 1.04
N ASP A 22 26.49 -6.28 2.00
CA ASP A 22 25.38 -6.35 2.95
C ASP A 22 24.04 -6.19 2.23
N LEU A 23 23.97 -5.30 1.24
CA LEU A 23 22.78 -5.10 0.43
C LEU A 23 22.46 -6.33 -0.44
N GLN A 24 23.48 -6.94 -1.06
CA GLN A 24 23.31 -8.16 -1.84
C GLN A 24 22.82 -9.32 -0.96
N GLU A 25 23.38 -9.47 0.24
CA GLU A 25 22.95 -10.47 1.20
C GLU A 25 21.50 -10.21 1.67
N LEU A 26 21.15 -8.95 1.99
CA LEU A 26 19.77 -8.57 2.33
C LEU A 26 18.80 -8.96 1.21
N ILE A 27 19.12 -8.64 -0.05
CA ILE A 27 18.29 -8.97 -1.22
C ILE A 27 18.13 -10.49 -1.39
N ASN A 28 19.22 -11.25 -1.24
CA ASN A 28 19.17 -12.71 -1.33
C ASN A 28 18.27 -13.31 -0.24
N ARG A 29 18.34 -12.79 0.98
CA ARG A 29 17.47 -13.23 2.09
C ARG A 29 16.02 -12.78 1.89
N LEU A 30 15.80 -11.60 1.33
CA LEU A 30 14.46 -11.14 0.95
C LEU A 30 13.83 -12.08 -0.06
N GLU A 31 14.57 -12.58 -1.06
CA GLU A 31 14.01 -13.48 -2.09
C GLU A 31 13.40 -14.76 -1.51
N GLU A 32 14.00 -15.30 -0.45
CA GLU A 32 13.53 -16.50 0.26
C GLU A 32 12.46 -16.22 1.33
N TYR A 33 12.28 -14.95 1.71
CA TYR A 33 11.32 -14.55 2.75
C TYR A 33 9.89 -14.54 2.22
N TYR A 34 8.96 -15.14 2.97
CA TYR A 34 7.53 -15.11 2.68
C TYR A 34 6.80 -14.23 3.69
N LEU A 35 6.00 -13.30 3.18
CA LEU A 35 5.17 -12.42 3.99
C LEU A 35 4.00 -13.19 4.60
N THR A 36 3.65 -12.87 5.84
CA THR A 36 2.53 -13.46 6.58
C THR A 36 1.60 -12.39 7.11
N LEU A 37 0.31 -12.69 7.23
CA LEU A 37 -0.63 -11.79 7.90
C LEU A 37 -0.24 -11.68 9.38
N ARG A 38 -0.01 -10.46 9.85
CA ARG A 38 0.35 -10.14 11.23
C ARG A 38 -0.89 -9.95 12.07
N ASP A 39 -0.80 -10.28 13.36
CA ASP A 39 -1.89 -10.05 14.32
C ASP A 39 -2.11 -8.55 14.62
N LYS A 40 -1.08 -7.72 14.46
CA LYS A 40 -1.09 -6.25 14.64
C LYS A 40 -0.01 -5.57 13.80
N LEU A 41 -0.20 -4.29 13.50
CA LEU A 41 0.76 -3.36 12.85
C LEU A 41 1.41 -2.37 13.82
N GLY A 42 0.92 -2.31 15.06
CA GLY A 42 1.35 -1.34 16.07
C GLY A 42 0.80 0.06 15.79
N LEU A 43 -0.43 0.17 15.29
CA LEU A 43 -1.14 1.44 15.16
C LEU A 43 -1.81 1.83 16.49
N GLY A 44 -1.90 3.13 16.76
CA GLY A 44 -2.63 3.65 17.92
C GLY A 44 -4.13 3.37 17.81
N TYR A 45 -4.82 3.32 18.96
CA TYR A 45 -6.26 3.00 19.01
C TYR A 45 -7.14 4.05 18.33
N GLU A 46 -6.63 5.27 18.19
CA GLU A 46 -7.25 6.38 17.49
C GLU A 46 -7.17 6.27 15.96
N THR A 47 -6.27 5.42 15.45
CA THR A 47 -6.11 5.18 14.01
C THR A 47 -7.17 4.18 13.56
N THR A 48 -8.18 4.67 12.85
CA THR A 48 -9.20 3.82 12.23
C THR A 48 -8.98 3.67 10.73
N PHE A 49 -9.46 2.56 10.17
CA PHE A 49 -9.36 2.28 8.75
C PHE A 49 -10.50 1.40 8.25
N GLY A 50 -10.74 1.42 6.95
CA GLY A 50 -11.71 0.56 6.26
C GLY A 50 -11.20 0.14 4.89
N PHE A 51 -11.77 -0.93 4.35
CA PHE A 51 -11.43 -1.44 3.03
C PHE A 51 -12.67 -1.58 2.17
N GLU A 52 -12.49 -1.33 0.87
CA GLU A 52 -13.45 -1.73 -0.16
C GLU A 52 -12.73 -2.71 -1.08
N ILE A 53 -13.24 -3.94 -1.12
CA ILE A 53 -12.63 -5.06 -1.83
C ILE A 53 -13.52 -5.39 -3.02
N GLU A 54 -13.16 -4.88 -4.19
CA GLU A 54 -13.89 -5.12 -5.43
C GLU A 54 -13.60 -6.49 -6.05
N PHE A 55 -14.58 -7.10 -6.72
CA PHE A 55 -14.48 -8.40 -7.39
C PHE A 55 -15.56 -8.62 -8.46
N GLU A 56 -15.23 -9.39 -9.50
CA GLU A 56 -16.11 -9.77 -10.62
C GLU A 56 -16.57 -11.23 -10.56
N ASP A 57 -17.54 -11.57 -11.43
CA ASP A 57 -18.14 -12.89 -11.67
C ASP A 57 -18.51 -13.65 -10.38
N ALA A 58 -19.09 -12.90 -9.46
CA ALA A 58 -19.48 -13.38 -8.16
C ALA A 58 -20.79 -14.15 -8.18
N MET A 59 -20.82 -15.31 -7.52
CA MET A 59 -22.07 -15.87 -7.03
C MET A 59 -22.52 -15.11 -5.77
N LYS A 60 -22.97 -13.85 -5.95
CA LYS A 60 -23.27 -12.89 -4.87
C LYS A 60 -24.02 -13.53 -3.70
N GLU A 61 -25.15 -14.20 -3.96
CA GLU A 61 -25.97 -14.83 -2.92
C GLU A 61 -25.21 -15.87 -2.08
N ARG A 62 -24.27 -16.61 -2.68
CA ARG A 62 -23.43 -17.58 -1.95
C ARG A 62 -22.39 -16.89 -1.09
N ILE A 63 -21.79 -15.81 -1.59
CA ILE A 63 -20.83 -15.01 -0.83
C ILE A 63 -21.56 -14.36 0.34
N GLU A 64 -22.70 -13.70 0.11
CA GLU A 64 -23.54 -13.09 1.15
C GLU A 64 -23.94 -14.10 2.21
N LYS A 65 -24.43 -15.28 1.80
CA LYS A 65 -24.77 -16.35 2.74
C LYS A 65 -23.59 -16.76 3.62
N ARG A 66 -22.40 -16.97 3.04
CA ARG A 66 -21.20 -17.35 3.80
C ARG A 66 -20.71 -16.24 4.73
N LEU A 67 -20.85 -14.97 4.33
CA LEU A 67 -20.54 -13.83 5.18
C LEU A 67 -21.53 -13.76 6.37
N VAL A 68 -22.82 -13.94 6.11
CA VAL A 68 -23.86 -14.02 7.15
C VAL A 68 -23.60 -15.18 8.12
N ASP A 69 -23.29 -16.36 7.59
CA ASP A 69 -22.95 -17.53 8.41
C ASP A 69 -21.71 -17.28 9.30
N TYR A 70 -20.75 -16.48 8.83
CA TYR A 70 -19.54 -16.14 9.58
C TYR A 70 -19.76 -15.08 10.67
N PHE A 71 -20.47 -13.99 10.34
CA PHE A 71 -20.69 -12.87 11.24
C PHE A 71 -21.91 -13.03 12.15
N GLY A 72 -22.83 -13.94 11.83
CA GLY A 72 -24.04 -14.23 12.61
C GLY A 72 -25.14 -13.16 12.53
N GLN A 73 -24.91 -12.04 11.83
CA GLN A 73 -25.87 -10.97 11.61
C GLN A 73 -25.47 -10.12 10.39
N PHE A 74 -26.46 -9.61 9.65
CA PHE A 74 -26.25 -8.55 8.66
C PHE A 74 -26.20 -7.21 9.42
N GLN A 75 -25.13 -6.43 9.27
CA GLN A 75 -25.22 -5.00 9.56
C GLN A 75 -25.46 -4.32 8.22
N GLU A 76 -26.53 -3.53 8.12
CA GLU A 76 -26.90 -2.83 6.88
C GLU A 76 -25.78 -1.91 6.35
N GLU A 77 -24.82 -1.54 7.22
CA GLU A 77 -23.77 -0.58 6.93
C GLU A 77 -22.34 -1.16 6.96
N ALA A 78 -22.14 -2.41 7.42
CA ALA A 78 -20.81 -2.99 7.62
C ALA A 78 -20.73 -4.44 7.14
N TRP A 79 -19.60 -4.79 6.49
CA TRP A 79 -19.39 -6.09 5.84
C TRP A 79 -20.43 -6.42 4.77
N VAL A 80 -20.91 -5.37 4.08
CA VAL A 80 -21.97 -5.43 3.08
C VAL A 80 -21.39 -5.64 1.67
N ILE A 81 -22.11 -6.42 0.85
CA ILE A 81 -21.83 -6.48 -0.59
C ILE A 81 -22.61 -5.40 -1.31
N THR A 82 -21.92 -4.40 -1.84
CA THR A 82 -22.50 -3.36 -2.68
C THR A 82 -22.24 -3.65 -4.15
N LYS A 83 -23.17 -3.23 -5.00
CA LYS A 83 -22.98 -3.30 -6.45
C LYS A 83 -22.07 -2.15 -6.85
N ASP A 84 -20.93 -2.47 -7.44
CA ASP A 84 -20.07 -1.47 -8.06
C ASP A 84 -20.42 -1.32 -9.53
N LEU A 85 -20.44 -0.08 -10.02
CA LEU A 85 -20.86 0.24 -11.39
C LEU A 85 -19.83 -0.20 -12.45
N THR A 86 -18.60 -0.44 -12.04
CA THR A 86 -17.46 -0.70 -12.92
C THR A 86 -16.97 -2.14 -12.87
N CYS A 87 -16.97 -2.77 -11.69
CA CYS A 87 -16.36 -4.08 -11.44
C CYS A 87 -17.34 -5.14 -10.92
N GLY A 88 -18.65 -4.87 -10.91
CA GLY A 88 -19.67 -5.83 -10.48
C GLY A 88 -20.05 -5.67 -9.00
N PHE A 89 -19.16 -6.07 -8.08
CA PHE A 89 -19.43 -6.00 -6.65
C PHE A 89 -18.20 -5.61 -5.83
N GLU A 90 -18.43 -5.08 -4.65
CA GLU A 90 -17.41 -4.85 -3.63
C GLU A 90 -17.91 -5.32 -2.26
N VAL A 91 -16.99 -5.76 -1.39
CA VAL A 91 -17.26 -5.88 0.04
C VAL A 91 -16.69 -4.65 0.72
N ARG A 92 -17.54 -3.92 1.45
CA ARG A 92 -17.14 -2.80 2.29
C ARG A 92 -17.06 -3.23 3.74
N THR A 93 -15.92 -2.98 4.38
CA THR A 93 -15.72 -3.34 5.80
C THR A 93 -16.43 -2.36 6.72
N ASP A 94 -16.57 -2.75 7.99
CA ASP A 94 -16.80 -1.78 9.07
C ASP A 94 -15.61 -0.80 9.22
N VAL A 95 -15.74 0.19 10.10
CA VAL A 95 -14.62 0.99 10.60
C VAL A 95 -13.80 0.14 11.57
N LEU A 96 -12.59 -0.22 11.14
CA LEU A 96 -11.68 -1.11 11.85
C LEU A 96 -10.63 -0.35 12.64
N ILE A 97 -10.02 -1.07 13.59
CA ILE A 97 -8.82 -0.69 14.34
C ILE A 97 -7.77 -1.81 14.27
N ASP A 98 -6.52 -1.51 14.61
CA ASP A 98 -5.41 -2.47 14.55
C ASP A 98 -5.45 -3.49 15.69
N ASN A 99 -6.23 -4.56 15.48
CA ASN A 99 -6.30 -5.67 16.40
C ASN A 99 -6.39 -7.01 15.66
N LYS A 100 -6.08 -8.08 16.39
CA LYS A 100 -6.06 -9.45 15.86
C LYS A 100 -7.39 -9.87 15.27
N ARG A 101 -8.51 -9.49 15.90
CA ARG A 101 -9.84 -9.89 15.48
C ARG A 101 -10.18 -9.30 14.10
N ASN A 102 -9.97 -8.01 13.91
CA ASN A 102 -10.23 -7.33 12.65
C ASN A 102 -9.36 -7.90 11.51
N TRP A 103 -8.08 -8.19 11.77
CA TRP A 103 -7.23 -8.86 10.77
C TRP A 103 -7.69 -10.29 10.44
N GLN A 104 -8.21 -11.03 11.43
CA GLN A 104 -8.83 -12.33 11.19
C GLN A 104 -10.12 -12.22 10.37
N ASP A 105 -10.95 -11.20 10.62
CA ASP A 105 -12.17 -10.94 9.87
C ASP A 105 -11.83 -10.63 8.40
N ILE A 106 -10.87 -9.74 8.13
CA ILE A 106 -10.39 -9.45 6.77
C ILE A 106 -9.90 -10.72 6.05
N LYS A 107 -9.14 -11.55 6.76
CA LYS A 107 -8.65 -12.81 6.23
C LYS A 107 -9.77 -13.77 5.85
N GLU A 108 -10.78 -13.93 6.69
CA GLU A 108 -11.89 -14.84 6.38
C GLU A 108 -12.77 -14.28 5.26
N VAL A 109 -12.99 -12.96 5.21
CA VAL A 109 -13.72 -12.31 4.11
C VAL A 109 -13.01 -12.52 2.78
N CYS A 110 -11.70 -12.26 2.69
CA CYS A 110 -10.93 -12.54 1.48
C CYS A 110 -11.06 -14.01 1.07
N LYS A 111 -11.01 -14.94 2.01
CA LYS A 111 -11.16 -16.39 1.76
C LYS A 111 -12.57 -16.77 1.31
N ILE A 112 -13.62 -16.14 1.84
CA ILE A 112 -15.01 -16.38 1.45
C ILE A 112 -15.25 -15.88 0.02
N VAL A 113 -14.81 -14.66 -0.29
CA VAL A 113 -14.96 -14.02 -1.61
C VAL A 113 -14.19 -14.81 -2.67
N ASN A 114 -12.93 -15.16 -2.39
CA ASN A 114 -12.05 -15.85 -3.33
C ASN A 114 -12.53 -17.27 -3.74
N LYS A 115 -13.55 -17.83 -3.08
CA LYS A 115 -14.16 -19.11 -3.49
C LYS A 115 -15.06 -18.97 -4.72
N ASP A 116 -15.75 -17.84 -4.84
CA ASP A 116 -16.85 -17.68 -5.80
C ASP A 116 -16.71 -16.40 -6.65
N ALA A 117 -15.58 -15.69 -6.59
CA ALA A 117 -15.31 -14.47 -7.33
C ALA A 117 -13.84 -14.40 -7.77
N PHE A 118 -13.52 -13.50 -8.71
CA PHE A 118 -12.14 -13.20 -9.09
C PHE A 118 -11.86 -11.71 -9.22
N ILE A 119 -10.57 -11.36 -9.20
CA ILE A 119 -10.08 -9.99 -9.44
C ILE A 119 -9.75 -9.83 -10.92
N SER A 120 -10.37 -8.85 -11.55
CA SER A 120 -10.22 -8.56 -12.97
C SER A 120 -9.54 -7.21 -13.22
N SER A 121 -9.63 -6.76 -14.48
CA SER A 121 -9.16 -5.45 -14.87
C SER A 121 -9.95 -4.25 -14.39
N LYS A 122 -11.18 -4.49 -14.00
CA LYS A 122 -12.08 -3.44 -13.54
C LYS A 122 -11.99 -3.24 -12.04
N CYS A 123 -11.57 -4.26 -11.31
CA CYS A 123 -11.47 -4.22 -9.85
C CYS A 123 -10.34 -3.28 -9.37
N GLY A 124 -10.74 -2.27 -8.61
CA GLY A 124 -9.94 -1.46 -7.70
C GLY A 124 -10.00 -1.96 -6.27
N GLY A 125 -9.22 -1.32 -5.41
CA GLY A 125 -9.29 -1.62 -3.99
C GLY A 125 -9.08 -0.33 -3.26
N HIS A 126 -9.92 -0.01 -2.28
CA HIS A 126 -9.87 1.26 -1.58
C HIS A 126 -9.44 1.06 -0.12
N ILE A 127 -8.63 2.00 0.39
CA ILE A 127 -8.23 2.06 1.79
C ILE A 127 -8.69 3.40 2.32
N HIS A 128 -9.64 3.33 3.24
CA HIS A 128 -10.11 4.47 3.99
C HIS A 128 -9.29 4.58 5.26
N ILE A 129 -8.72 5.75 5.55
CA ILE A 129 -8.00 6.01 6.80
C ILE A 129 -8.67 7.19 7.48
N GLY A 130 -9.07 7.01 8.74
CA GLY A 130 -9.74 8.06 9.49
C GLY A 130 -8.90 9.33 9.54
N ALA A 131 -9.48 10.48 9.19
CA ALA A 131 -8.79 11.77 9.09
C ALA A 131 -8.13 12.21 10.41
N GLN A 132 -8.66 11.74 11.56
CA GLN A 132 -8.05 11.96 12.87
C GLN A 132 -6.61 11.41 12.97
N THR A 133 -6.25 10.44 12.13
CA THR A 133 -4.88 9.90 12.02
C THR A 133 -3.91 10.97 11.57
N MET A 134 -4.29 11.78 10.56
CA MET A 134 -3.51 12.93 10.06
C MET A 134 -3.51 14.10 11.04
N GLY A 135 -4.68 14.41 11.60
CA GLY A 135 -4.87 15.60 12.44
C GLY A 135 -4.97 16.90 11.63
N SER A 136 -4.99 18.04 12.33
CA SER A 136 -5.25 19.37 11.74
C SER A 136 -4.00 20.21 11.46
N ASN A 137 -2.80 19.69 11.74
CA ASN A 137 -1.55 20.45 11.54
C ASN A 137 -1.23 20.55 10.04
N LEU A 138 -1.24 21.77 9.49
CA LEU A 138 -0.94 22.04 8.09
C LEU A 138 0.42 21.48 7.64
N ASN A 139 1.45 21.51 8.49
CA ASN A 139 2.76 20.97 8.14
C ASN A 139 2.72 19.45 7.90
N THR A 140 1.85 18.72 8.60
CA THR A 140 1.64 17.28 8.34
C THR A 140 1.12 17.05 6.92
N TRP A 141 0.15 17.87 6.48
CA TRP A 141 -0.42 17.80 5.13
C TRP A 141 0.58 18.22 4.05
N LEU A 142 1.38 19.26 4.30
CA LEU A 142 2.45 19.70 3.40
C LEU A 142 3.53 18.62 3.26
N ASN A 143 3.92 17.98 4.37
CA ASN A 143 4.85 16.85 4.35
C ASN A 143 4.31 15.68 3.52
N PHE A 144 3.03 15.34 3.69
CA PHE A 144 2.38 14.28 2.92
C PHE A 144 2.43 14.53 1.42
N LEU A 145 2.01 15.73 0.98
CA LEU A 145 2.09 16.10 -0.44
C LEU A 145 3.50 15.99 -1.00
N LYS A 146 4.48 16.48 -0.25
CA LYS A 146 5.86 16.54 -0.68
C LYS A 146 6.47 15.14 -0.80
N ILE A 147 6.23 14.27 0.19
CA ILE A 147 6.69 12.89 0.13
C ILE A 147 5.99 12.14 -1.01
N TRP A 148 4.67 12.28 -1.13
CA TRP A 148 3.91 11.61 -2.17
C TRP A 148 4.39 12.00 -3.56
N SER A 149 4.45 13.30 -3.84
CA SER A 149 4.91 13.80 -5.15
C SER A 149 6.34 13.34 -5.49
N THR A 150 7.21 13.22 -4.49
CA THR A 150 8.59 12.80 -4.67
C THR A 150 8.76 11.29 -4.87
N TYR A 151 7.90 10.46 -4.27
CA TYR A 151 8.03 9.00 -4.28
C TYR A 151 6.82 8.27 -4.89
N GLU A 152 6.00 8.96 -5.69
CA GLU A 152 4.77 8.42 -6.26
C GLU A 152 5.02 7.15 -7.07
N ASN A 153 6.11 7.10 -7.84
CA ASN A 153 6.53 5.90 -8.58
C ASN A 153 6.76 4.69 -7.66
N ILE A 154 7.35 4.92 -6.48
CA ILE A 154 7.58 3.88 -5.49
C ILE A 154 6.26 3.40 -4.88
N ILE A 155 5.37 4.34 -4.57
CA ILE A 155 4.03 4.08 -4.02
C ILE A 155 3.19 3.28 -5.02
N PHE A 156 3.10 3.70 -6.28
CA PHE A 156 2.34 2.99 -7.32
C PHE A 156 2.85 1.55 -7.54
N ARG A 157 4.17 1.37 -7.62
CA ARG A 157 4.73 0.03 -7.78
C ARG A 157 4.41 -0.84 -6.56
N PHE A 158 4.54 -0.32 -5.34
CA PHE A 158 4.21 -1.05 -4.14
C PHE A 158 2.72 -1.41 -4.06
N THR A 159 1.82 -0.47 -4.34
CA THR A 159 0.36 -0.65 -4.26
C THR A 159 -0.19 -1.56 -5.34
N SER A 160 0.57 -1.84 -6.41
CA SER A 160 0.22 -2.93 -7.33
C SER A 160 0.25 -4.33 -6.71
N GLY A 161 0.68 -4.44 -5.45
CA GLY A 161 0.41 -5.60 -4.60
C GLY A 161 1.10 -6.85 -5.13
N GLU A 162 0.34 -7.92 -5.38
CA GLU A 162 0.87 -9.16 -5.97
C GLU A 162 1.03 -9.12 -7.50
N PHE A 163 0.55 -8.08 -8.17
CA PHE A 163 0.67 -7.91 -9.62
C PHE A 163 1.95 -7.18 -10.01
N LEU A 164 2.53 -7.48 -11.16
CA LEU A 164 3.79 -6.87 -11.64
C LEU A 164 3.60 -5.47 -12.23
N ALA A 165 2.37 -5.10 -12.54
CA ALA A 165 2.00 -3.81 -13.12
C ALA A 165 0.67 -3.32 -12.51
N THR A 166 0.51 -2.01 -12.46
CA THR A 166 -0.76 -1.38 -12.05
C THR A 166 -1.86 -1.59 -13.11
N ARG A 167 -3.11 -1.73 -12.69
CA ARG A 167 -4.27 -1.88 -13.60
C ARG A 167 -4.42 -0.65 -14.50
N PRO A 168 -4.78 -0.78 -15.80
CA PRO A 168 -4.89 0.37 -16.69
C PRO A 168 -5.99 1.36 -16.26
N SER A 169 -7.08 0.87 -15.68
CA SER A 169 -8.20 1.68 -15.17
C SER A 169 -7.78 2.67 -14.09
N VAL A 170 -6.61 2.49 -13.45
CA VAL A 170 -6.08 3.45 -12.47
C VAL A 170 -5.95 4.85 -13.08
N ILE A 171 -5.74 5.00 -14.40
CA ILE A 171 -5.64 6.33 -15.04
C ILE A 171 -6.95 7.13 -14.98
N LEU A 172 -8.09 6.44 -14.83
CA LEU A 172 -9.41 7.07 -14.80
C LEU A 172 -9.81 7.46 -13.37
N TYR A 173 -9.37 6.69 -12.37
CA TYR A 173 -9.86 6.81 -10.99
C TYR A 173 -8.81 7.26 -9.99
N ALA A 174 -7.53 7.07 -10.31
CA ALA A 174 -6.38 7.26 -9.43
C ALA A 174 -5.12 7.61 -10.26
N ALA A 175 -5.27 8.57 -11.18
CA ALA A 175 -4.18 8.99 -12.06
C ALA A 175 -2.98 9.51 -11.23
N PRO A 176 -1.75 9.41 -11.75
CA PRO A 176 -0.58 10.04 -11.12
C PRO A 176 -0.82 11.51 -10.76
N LEU A 177 -0.57 11.87 -9.51
CA LEU A 177 -0.81 13.19 -8.92
C LEU A 177 0.48 13.93 -8.58
N SER A 178 1.67 13.38 -8.86
CA SER A 178 2.95 13.98 -8.45
C SER A 178 3.06 15.47 -8.79
N ASN A 179 2.81 15.85 -10.06
CA ASN A 179 2.83 17.25 -10.48
C ASN A 179 1.76 18.09 -9.79
N THR A 180 0.52 17.58 -9.74
CA THR A 180 -0.61 18.27 -9.10
C THR A 180 -0.36 18.50 -7.62
N PHE A 181 0.15 17.51 -6.89
CA PHE A 181 0.49 17.62 -5.48
C PHE A 181 1.65 18.58 -5.24
N TRP A 182 2.63 18.64 -6.14
CA TRP A 182 3.69 19.63 -6.06
C TRP A 182 3.17 21.06 -6.28
N GLU A 183 2.30 21.26 -7.27
CA GLU A 183 1.63 22.54 -7.50
C GLU A 183 0.78 22.95 -6.30
N ILE A 184 0.00 22.03 -5.75
CA ILE A 184 -0.82 22.29 -4.57
C ILE A 184 0.07 22.58 -3.35
N TYR A 185 1.18 21.87 -3.16
CA TYR A 185 2.14 22.17 -2.09
C TYR A 185 2.66 23.61 -2.22
N ASN A 186 3.08 24.01 -3.42
CA ASN A 186 3.56 25.39 -3.67
C ASN A 186 2.47 26.44 -3.46
N LYS A 187 1.23 26.14 -3.85
CA LYS A 187 0.06 27.01 -3.60
C LYS A 187 -0.35 27.04 -2.13
N ALA A 188 -0.24 25.93 -1.40
CA ALA A 188 -0.67 25.86 -0.01
C ALA A 188 0.29 26.53 0.96
N LEU A 189 1.57 26.63 0.58
CA LEU A 189 2.50 27.58 1.19
C LEU A 189 2.02 29.03 1.06
N GLN A 190 1.03 29.29 0.20
CA GLN A 190 0.39 30.59 -0.01
C GLN A 190 -1.05 30.63 0.55
N GLU A 191 -1.87 29.56 0.44
CA GLU A 191 -3.35 29.65 0.63
C GLU A 191 -4.12 28.40 1.21
N GLY A 192 -3.50 27.28 1.63
CA GLY A 192 -4.20 26.11 2.26
C GLY A 192 -4.66 24.95 1.33
N LEU A 193 -5.24 23.82 1.88
CA LEU A 193 -5.19 22.48 1.22
C LEU A 193 -6.21 21.35 1.62
N SER A 194 -6.56 20.41 0.70
CA SER A 194 -7.15 19.04 0.92
C SER A 194 -6.81 17.98 -0.19
N VAL A 195 -6.81 16.65 0.07
CA VAL A 195 -6.31 15.54 -0.82
C VAL A 195 -7.01 14.16 -0.60
N ASN A 196 -7.21 13.30 -1.64
CA ASN A 196 -7.78 11.91 -1.57
C ASN A 196 -7.07 10.78 -2.40
N GLU A 197 -7.04 9.55 -1.81
CA GLU A 197 -7.04 8.09 -2.22
C GLU A 197 -6.24 7.43 -3.39
N ILE A 198 -5.48 6.32 -3.11
CA ILE A 198 -5.08 5.20 -4.05
C ILE A 198 -4.70 3.86 -3.34
N PRO A 199 -5.35 2.72 -3.63
CA PRO A 199 -4.65 1.44 -3.96
C PRO A 199 -5.19 0.56 -5.14
N ASN A 200 -4.52 -0.56 -5.48
CA ASN A 200 -5.06 -1.63 -6.36
C ASN A 200 -5.81 -2.71 -5.57
N ALA A 201 -6.80 -3.34 -6.21
CA ALA A 201 -7.54 -4.49 -5.68
C ALA A 201 -6.65 -5.70 -5.39
N THR A 202 -7.02 -6.46 -4.37
CA THR A 202 -6.45 -7.79 -4.11
C THR A 202 -7.40 -8.61 -3.23
N LEU A 203 -7.39 -9.94 -3.36
CA LEU A 203 -8.01 -10.86 -2.39
C LEU A 203 -6.98 -11.46 -1.43
N ASN A 204 -5.79 -10.85 -1.35
CA ASN A 204 -4.74 -11.28 -0.46
C ASN A 204 -4.73 -10.39 0.80
N PRO A 205 -5.13 -10.90 1.98
CA PRO A 205 -5.21 -10.08 3.19
C PRO A 205 -3.83 -9.54 3.63
N VAL A 206 -2.73 -10.23 3.28
CA VAL A 206 -1.37 -9.74 3.56
C VAL A 206 -1.07 -8.47 2.76
N ILE A 207 -1.52 -8.41 1.50
CA ILE A 207 -1.31 -7.23 0.65
C ILE A 207 -2.14 -6.06 1.16
N TRP A 208 -3.39 -6.29 1.57
CA TRP A 208 -4.21 -5.26 2.23
C TRP A 208 -3.56 -4.70 3.49
N GLN A 209 -3.10 -5.59 4.38
CA GLN A 209 -2.41 -5.20 5.59
C GLN A 209 -1.13 -4.39 5.29
N ASN A 210 -0.38 -4.77 4.26
CA ASN A 210 0.83 -4.05 3.86
C ASN A 210 0.54 -2.68 3.26
N ASN A 211 -0.50 -2.57 2.43
CA ASN A 211 -0.93 -1.29 1.87
C ASN A 211 -1.37 -0.34 2.99
N LEU A 212 -2.17 -0.81 3.96
CA LEU A 212 -2.54 0.00 5.12
C LEU A 212 -1.30 0.41 5.93
N ASN A 213 -0.38 -0.53 6.17
CA ASN A 213 0.85 -0.24 6.93
C ASN A 213 1.66 0.86 6.25
N LEU A 214 1.81 0.83 4.92
CA LEU A 214 2.50 1.90 4.19
C LEU A 214 1.83 3.26 4.44
N PHE A 215 0.53 3.38 4.19
CA PHE A 215 -0.16 4.66 4.28
C PHE A 215 -0.21 5.21 5.71
N THR A 216 -0.48 4.36 6.68
CA THR A 216 -0.51 4.79 8.09
C THR A 216 0.87 5.20 8.60
N LYS A 217 1.94 4.47 8.26
CA LYS A 217 3.31 4.85 8.63
C LYS A 217 3.76 6.12 7.89
N LEU A 218 3.36 6.31 6.63
CA LEU A 218 3.57 7.57 5.90
C LEU A 218 2.92 8.75 6.63
N ILE A 219 1.65 8.62 7.01
CA ILE A 219 0.91 9.63 7.78
C ILE A 219 1.59 9.91 9.13
N MET A 220 1.95 8.87 9.88
CA MET A 220 2.64 9.01 11.16
C MET A 220 3.99 9.72 11.00
N ARG A 221 4.75 9.41 9.94
CA ARG A 221 6.02 10.07 9.64
C ARG A 221 5.83 11.55 9.36
N CYS A 222 4.78 11.93 8.63
CA CYS A 222 4.45 13.33 8.34
C CYS A 222 4.18 14.17 9.60
N LYS A 223 3.76 13.53 10.70
CA LYS A 223 3.55 14.16 12.02
C LYS A 223 4.84 14.35 12.83
N SER A 224 5.93 13.70 12.42
CA SER A 224 7.25 13.80 13.03
C SER A 224 8.18 14.69 12.19
N GLU A 225 9.39 14.98 12.69
CA GLU A 225 10.41 15.69 11.93
C GLU A 225 10.83 14.89 10.69
N VAL A 226 10.57 15.44 9.50
CA VAL A 226 10.89 14.82 8.21
C VAL A 226 12.20 15.40 7.66
N ASP A 227 13.06 14.56 7.06
CA ASP A 227 14.27 15.01 6.36
C ASP A 227 13.91 15.71 5.05
N LEU A 228 13.62 17.02 5.16
CA LEU A 228 13.20 17.85 4.03
C LEU A 228 14.33 18.09 3.02
N GLU A 229 15.60 18.01 3.44
CA GLU A 229 16.75 18.17 2.55
C GLU A 229 16.85 16.99 1.59
N LEU A 230 16.75 15.76 2.11
CA LEU A 230 16.71 14.55 1.29
C LEU A 230 15.58 14.60 0.26
N ILE A 231 14.38 14.97 0.70
CA ILE A 231 13.20 15.05 -0.17
C ILE A 231 13.39 16.12 -1.26
N ASN A 232 13.88 17.30 -0.88
CA ASN A 232 14.16 18.38 -1.85
C ASN A 232 15.18 17.94 -2.89
N LYS A 233 16.29 17.34 -2.46
CA LYS A 233 17.32 16.83 -3.36
C LYS A 233 16.75 15.81 -4.34
N ARG A 234 15.97 14.83 -3.84
CA ARG A 234 15.32 13.80 -4.67
C ARG A 234 14.36 14.42 -5.68
N HIS A 235 13.55 15.39 -5.26
CA HIS A 235 12.64 16.09 -6.16
C HIS A 235 13.41 16.86 -7.26
N SER A 236 14.48 17.57 -6.92
CA SER A 236 15.35 18.22 -7.91
C SER A 236 15.91 17.22 -8.92
N GLU A 237 16.41 16.07 -8.46
CA GLU A 237 16.87 14.99 -9.35
C GLU A 237 15.75 14.48 -10.27
N LEU A 238 14.50 14.41 -9.80
CA LEU A 238 13.35 14.03 -10.64
C LEU A 238 13.01 15.08 -11.69
N VAL A 239 13.07 16.37 -11.34
CA VAL A 239 12.84 17.47 -12.27
C VAL A 239 13.91 17.48 -13.37
N GLU A 240 15.18 17.29 -13.00
CA GLU A 240 16.31 17.24 -13.95
C GLU A 240 16.20 16.04 -14.91
N ASN A 241 15.79 14.87 -14.41
CA ASN A 241 15.68 13.65 -15.22
C ASN A 241 14.32 13.50 -15.91
N GLY A 242 13.36 14.39 -15.63
CA GLY A 242 11.97 14.30 -16.06
C GLY A 242 11.10 13.48 -15.10
N ILE A 243 10.08 14.14 -14.53
CA ILE A 243 9.10 13.48 -13.66
C ILE A 243 8.29 12.49 -14.51
N PRO A 244 8.28 11.19 -14.18
CA PRO A 244 7.47 10.26 -14.94
C PRO A 244 6.00 10.61 -14.76
N ASN A 245 5.30 10.90 -15.85
CA ASN A 245 3.94 11.42 -15.85
C ASN A 245 2.91 10.42 -16.41
N ASN A 246 3.31 9.17 -16.59
CA ASN A 246 2.45 8.13 -17.12
C ASN A 246 2.71 6.79 -16.41
N LEU A 247 1.67 5.96 -16.35
CA LEU A 247 1.67 4.68 -15.65
C LEU A 247 2.69 3.69 -16.21
N ARG A 248 2.97 3.79 -17.51
CA ARG A 248 3.94 2.92 -18.18
C ARG A 248 5.32 3.11 -17.56
N ALA A 249 5.76 4.35 -17.38
CA ALA A 249 7.04 4.67 -16.75
C ALA A 249 7.15 4.12 -15.32
N TYR A 250 6.06 4.11 -14.54
CA TYR A 250 6.03 3.53 -13.19
C TYR A 250 6.13 1.99 -13.17
N ASN A 251 5.70 1.31 -14.24
CA ASN A 251 5.72 -0.15 -14.33
C ASN A 251 7.01 -0.70 -14.94
N GLU A 252 7.73 0.09 -15.75
CA GLU A 252 8.89 -0.34 -16.53
C GLU A 252 10.22 -0.37 -15.77
N THR A 253 10.30 0.25 -14.60
CA THR A 253 11.57 0.36 -13.86
C THR A 253 11.41 0.03 -12.38
N ILE A 254 12.46 -0.57 -11.81
CA ILE A 254 12.61 -0.81 -10.38
C ILE A 254 13.73 0.09 -9.90
N ASN A 255 13.40 1.05 -9.04
CA ASN A 255 14.37 1.99 -8.51
C ASN A 255 14.76 1.59 -7.09
N LEU A 256 15.72 0.68 -6.98
CA LEU A 256 16.17 0.16 -5.69
C LEU A 256 16.66 1.28 -4.76
N LYS A 257 17.46 2.22 -5.30
CA LYS A 257 17.99 3.35 -4.50
C LYS A 257 16.86 4.19 -3.89
N GLN A 258 15.89 4.61 -4.69
CA GLN A 258 14.74 5.37 -4.19
C GLN A 258 13.86 4.55 -3.24
N ALA A 259 13.72 3.24 -3.49
CA ALA A 259 12.97 2.36 -2.61
C ALA A 259 13.64 2.22 -1.24
N LEU A 260 14.97 2.10 -1.18
CA LEU A 260 15.73 2.08 0.09
C LEU A 260 15.60 3.42 0.82
N GLU A 261 15.80 4.54 0.12
CA GLU A 261 15.60 5.89 0.68
C GLU A 261 14.20 6.06 1.27
N PHE A 262 13.16 5.71 0.51
CA PHE A 262 11.77 5.82 0.94
C PHE A 262 11.46 4.88 2.11
N CYS A 263 11.96 3.64 2.05
CA CYS A 263 11.80 2.65 3.10
C CYS A 263 12.37 3.14 4.45
N ASP A 264 13.60 3.67 4.44
CA ASP A 264 14.24 4.26 5.61
C ASP A 264 13.58 5.55 6.07
N LEU A 265 12.98 6.31 5.15
CA LEU A 265 12.24 7.52 5.47
C LEU A 265 10.94 7.21 6.22
N ILE A 266 10.19 6.18 5.82
CA ILE A 266 8.82 5.93 6.29
C ILE A 266 8.76 4.98 7.49
N PHE A 267 9.60 3.94 7.52
CA PHE A 267 9.48 2.88 8.52
C PHE A 267 10.51 3.02 9.64
N THR A 268 10.07 2.77 10.87
CA THR A 268 10.89 2.87 12.09
C THR A 268 11.32 1.52 12.65
N ASN A 269 11.05 0.44 11.93
CA ASN A 269 11.51 -0.90 12.29
C ASN A 269 11.81 -1.74 11.04
N ASN A 270 12.74 -2.66 11.17
CA ASN A 270 13.25 -3.50 10.09
C ASN A 270 12.21 -4.50 9.57
N LEU A 271 11.29 -4.98 10.42
CA LEU A 271 10.21 -5.86 9.97
C LEU A 271 9.35 -5.18 8.89
N ASP A 272 8.92 -3.95 9.12
CA ASP A 272 8.13 -3.18 8.16
C ASP A 272 8.92 -2.90 6.88
N LYS A 273 10.21 -2.58 7.02
CA LYS A 273 11.11 -2.38 5.87
C LYS A 273 11.25 -3.63 5.01
N VAL A 274 11.40 -4.80 5.63
CA VAL A 274 11.44 -6.10 4.94
C VAL A 274 10.14 -6.38 4.20
N TYR A 275 8.98 -6.13 4.84
CA TYR A 275 7.67 -6.32 4.22
C TYR A 275 7.47 -5.39 3.02
N PHE A 276 7.87 -4.12 3.18
CA PHE A 276 7.85 -3.13 2.12
C PHE A 276 8.71 -3.56 0.93
N LEU A 277 10.00 -3.83 1.16
CA LEU A 277 10.94 -4.17 0.09
C LEU A 277 10.54 -5.46 -0.63
N LYS A 278 10.07 -6.48 0.11
CA LYS A 278 9.64 -7.73 -0.52
C LYS A 278 8.50 -7.52 -1.51
N GLN A 279 7.48 -6.76 -1.09
CA GLN A 279 6.32 -6.46 -1.95
C GLN A 279 6.68 -5.49 -3.08
N TYR A 280 7.58 -4.52 -2.85
CA TYR A 280 8.02 -3.59 -3.89
C TYR A 280 8.88 -4.26 -4.97
N LEU A 281 9.87 -5.07 -4.58
CA LEU A 281 10.87 -5.62 -5.50
C LEU A 281 10.29 -6.71 -6.41
N LYS A 282 9.43 -7.59 -5.88
CA LYS A 282 8.78 -8.69 -6.65
C LYS A 282 9.80 -9.52 -7.44
N SER A 283 10.89 -9.91 -6.78
CA SER A 283 12.01 -10.65 -7.39
C SER A 283 12.61 -9.94 -8.62
N PHE A 284 12.61 -8.60 -8.58
CA PHE A 284 13.05 -7.72 -9.66
C PHE A 284 12.35 -7.96 -11.01
N LYS A 285 11.10 -8.44 -10.98
CA LYS A 285 10.30 -8.64 -12.19
C LYS A 285 9.51 -7.37 -12.54
N ILE A 286 9.49 -7.07 -13.83
CA ILE A 286 8.71 -5.98 -14.44
C ILE A 286 7.83 -6.55 -15.55
N ARG A 287 6.67 -5.94 -15.73
CA ARG A 287 5.74 -6.16 -16.85
C ARG A 287 5.08 -4.84 -17.17
N THR A 288 4.75 -4.61 -18.42
CA THR A 288 3.88 -3.51 -18.84
C THR A 288 2.45 -3.98 -19.02
N GLU A 289 2.28 -5.28 -19.29
CA GLU A 289 0.99 -5.90 -19.38
C GLU A 289 0.37 -6.05 -17.98
N PRO A 290 -0.91 -5.69 -17.81
CA PRO A 290 -1.56 -5.78 -16.52
C PRO A 290 -1.92 -7.23 -16.16
N TYR A 291 -2.26 -7.48 -14.89
CA TYR A 291 -2.76 -8.77 -14.35
C TYR A 291 -1.78 -9.95 -14.30
N TYR A 292 -0.50 -9.73 -14.59
CA TYR A 292 0.52 -10.74 -14.33
C TYR A 292 0.91 -10.73 -12.85
N LYS A 293 0.64 -11.83 -12.14
CA LYS A 293 1.09 -11.99 -10.76
C LYS A 293 2.59 -12.23 -10.72
N ALA A 294 3.26 -11.65 -9.71
CA ALA A 294 4.62 -11.99 -9.38
C ALA A 294 4.72 -13.45 -8.90
N LYS A 295 5.94 -13.98 -8.82
CA LYS A 295 6.22 -15.22 -8.09
C LYS A 295 5.63 -15.11 -6.70
N LYS A 296 4.89 -16.13 -6.24
CA LYS A 296 4.24 -16.15 -4.93
C LYS A 296 5.24 -15.80 -3.83
N PHE A 297 4.98 -14.72 -3.09
CA PHE A 297 5.84 -14.23 -2.00
C PHE A 297 5.10 -14.06 -0.67
N THR A 298 3.84 -14.49 -0.62
CA THR A 298 3.02 -14.50 0.60
C THR A 298 2.75 -15.95 0.99
N ARG A 299 2.71 -16.23 2.30
CA ARG A 299 2.12 -17.46 2.79
C ARG A 299 0.60 -17.30 2.69
N THR A 300 0.04 -17.68 1.55
CA THR A 300 -1.42 -17.76 1.40
C THR A 300 -1.96 -18.63 2.52
N VAL A 301 -3.09 -18.22 3.09
CA VAL A 301 -3.81 -19.00 4.09
C VAL A 301 -4.74 -20.01 3.42
#